data_AF-A0A2N7XEW7-F1
#
_entry.id   AF-A0A2N7XEW7-F1
#
_cell.length_a   1.000
_cell.length_b   1.000
_cell.length_c   1.000
_cell.angle_alpha   90.00
_cell.angle_beta   90.00
_cell.angle_gamma   90.00
#
_symmetry.space_group_name_H-M   'P 1'
#
loop_
_entity.id
_entity.type
_entity.pdbx_description
1 polymer ?
#
loop_
_entity_poly.entity_id
_entity_poly.type
_entity_poly.pdbx_seq_one_letter_code
_entity_poly.pdbx_strand_id
1 'polypeptide(L)'
;MSNLPSALAKFIHAVSNHQAGAPLPEDSIRDTLNALDSLNNCESAQAALTSAINNAERAGDLHVDGVPIAVLRCLIAAAATTEVRNG
;
A
#
# COMPACT_ATOMS: atom_id res chain seq x y z
N MET A 1 8.76 18.92 -5.84
CA MET A 1 8.63 17.46 -6.00
C MET A 1 7.68 16.96 -4.92
N SER A 2 6.59 16.30 -5.28
CA SER A 2 5.60 15.79 -4.34
C SER A 2 6.19 14.63 -3.53
N ASN A 3 6.18 14.72 -2.20
CA ASN A 3 6.61 13.65 -1.32
C ASN A 3 5.53 12.56 -1.29
N LEU A 4 5.78 11.43 -1.95
CA LEU A 4 4.84 10.32 -2.11
C LEU A 4 4.21 9.85 -0.78
N PRO A 5 4.99 9.54 0.29
CA PRO A 5 4.45 9.25 1.61
C PRO A 5 3.44 10.28 2.13
N SER A 6 3.73 11.58 1.96
CA SER A 6 2.83 12.65 2.41
C SER A 6 1.58 12.80 1.53
N ALA A 7 1.72 12.62 0.21
CA ALA A 7 0.58 12.65 -0.72
C ALA A 7 -0.38 11.48 -0.44
N LEU A 8 0.15 10.26 -0.30
CA LEU A 8 -0.62 9.06 0.07
C LEU A 8 -1.30 9.21 1.43
N ALA A 9 -0.60 9.71 2.45
CA ALA A 9 -1.20 9.91 3.77
C ALA A 9 -2.38 10.89 3.72
N LYS A 10 -2.24 12.00 2.97
CA LYS A 10 -3.32 12.97 2.77
C LYS A 10 -4.50 12.36 2.01
N PHE A 11 -4.24 11.56 0.98
CA PHE A 11 -5.30 10.89 0.22
C PHE A 11 -6.03 9.83 1.04
N ILE A 12 -5.32 8.96 1.75
CA ILE A 12 -5.92 7.97 2.66
C ILE A 12 -6.77 8.69 3.69
N HIS A 13 -6.25 9.76 4.31
CA HIS A 13 -7.03 10.56 5.25
C HIS A 13 -8.27 11.19 4.61
N ALA A 14 -8.17 11.72 3.38
CA ALA A 14 -9.30 12.28 2.65
C ALA A 14 -10.36 11.22 2.34
N VAL A 15 -9.95 10.00 1.95
CA VAL A 15 -10.84 8.87 1.64
C VAL A 15 -11.50 8.31 2.91
N SER A 16 -10.74 8.10 3.99
CA SER A 16 -11.24 7.53 5.24
C SER A 16 -12.24 8.43 5.96
N ASN A 17 -12.13 9.75 5.78
CA ASN A 17 -13.07 10.73 6.35
C ASN A 17 -14.13 11.18 5.35
N HIS A 18 -14.19 10.56 4.18
CA HIS A 18 -15.10 10.95 3.14
C HIS A 18 -16.52 10.45 3.40
N GLN A 19 -17.51 11.33 3.21
CA GLN A 19 -18.91 10.93 3.27
C GLN A 19 -19.32 10.26 1.95
N ALA A 20 -19.99 9.11 2.03
CA ALA A 20 -20.48 8.41 0.85
C ALA A 20 -21.37 9.33 -0.01
N GLY A 21 -20.96 9.57 -1.25
CA GLY A 21 -21.69 10.40 -2.22
C GLY A 21 -21.20 11.84 -2.36
N ALA A 22 -20.25 12.30 -1.55
CA ALA A 22 -19.56 13.55 -1.83
C ALA A 22 -18.45 13.35 -2.90
N PRO A 23 -17.98 14.41 -3.58
CA PRO A 23 -16.77 14.35 -4.38
C PRO A 23 -15.54 14.52 -3.48
N LEU A 24 -14.53 13.68 -3.68
CA LEU A 24 -13.24 13.81 -3.02
C LEU A 24 -12.53 15.11 -3.44
N PRO A 25 -11.72 15.74 -2.56
CA PRO A 25 -10.99 16.95 -2.90
C PRO A 25 -10.05 16.72 -4.09
N GLU A 26 -10.27 17.48 -5.17
CA GLU A 26 -9.54 17.31 -6.45
C GLU A 26 -8.03 17.42 -6.26
N ASP A 27 -7.56 18.36 -5.43
CA ASP A 27 -6.14 18.56 -5.16
C ASP A 27 -5.50 17.33 -4.49
N SER A 28 -6.22 16.65 -3.59
CA SER A 28 -5.70 15.45 -2.92
C SER A 28 -5.60 14.25 -3.88
N ILE A 29 -6.52 14.17 -4.84
CA ILE A 29 -6.48 13.16 -5.91
C ILE A 29 -5.33 13.47 -6.86
N ARG A 30 -5.25 14.70 -7.36
CA ARG A 30 -4.24 15.13 -8.33
C ARG A 30 -2.82 14.98 -7.79
N ASP A 31 -2.59 15.41 -6.55
CA ASP A 31 -1.27 15.30 -5.91
C ASP A 31 -0.85 13.83 -5.73
N THR A 32 -1.81 12.95 -5.41
CA THR A 32 -1.55 11.52 -5.28
C THR A 32 -1.26 10.87 -6.61
N LEU A 33 -2.05 11.18 -7.64
CA LEU A 33 -1.81 10.67 -8.99
C LEU A 33 -0.46 11.12 -9.54
N ASN A 34 -0.09 12.39 -9.34
CA ASN A 34 1.23 12.90 -9.73
C ASN A 34 2.37 12.23 -8.98
N ALA A 35 2.20 11.97 -7.67
CA ALA A 35 3.19 11.28 -6.88
C ALA A 35 3.35 9.80 -7.29
N LEU A 36 2.24 9.12 -7.61
CA LEU A 36 2.24 7.74 -8.12
C LEU A 36 2.87 7.66 -9.52
N ASP A 37 2.56 8.60 -10.39
CA ASP A 37 3.16 8.68 -11.72
C ASP A 37 4.68 8.94 -11.63
N SER A 38 5.09 9.83 -10.71
CA SER A 38 6.51 10.07 -10.42
C SER A 38 7.21 8.81 -9.88
N LEU A 39 6.55 8.00 -9.05
CA LEU A 39 7.06 6.72 -8.59
C LEU A 39 7.18 5.73 -9.76
N ASN A 40 6.15 5.60 -10.60
CA ASN A 40 6.14 4.68 -11.73
C ASN A 40 7.19 5.01 -12.79
N ASN A 41 7.54 6.28 -12.95
CA ASN A 41 8.53 6.74 -13.92
C ASN A 41 9.95 6.86 -13.34
N CYS A 42 10.17 6.51 -12.07
CA CYS A 42 11.46 6.62 -11.40
C CYS A 42 11.90 5.28 -10.78
N GLU A 43 12.75 4.54 -11.51
CA GLU A 43 13.28 3.24 -11.07
C GLU A 43 13.99 3.30 -9.71
N SER A 44 14.73 4.38 -9.44
CA SER A 44 15.42 4.55 -8.15
C SER A 44 14.45 4.77 -6.99
N ALA A 45 13.34 5.47 -7.22
CA ALA A 45 12.27 5.63 -6.23
C ALA A 45 11.55 4.29 -5.98
N GLN A 46 11.32 3.49 -7.02
CA GLN A 46 10.75 2.13 -6.87
C GLN A 46 11.68 1.21 -6.10
N ALA A 47 12.98 1.22 -6.40
CA ALA A 47 13.97 0.43 -5.69
C ALA A 47 14.05 0.84 -4.20
N ALA A 48 14.03 2.15 -3.92
CA ALA A 48 14.03 2.67 -2.55
C ALA A 48 12.76 2.27 -1.79
N LEU A 49 11.59 2.38 -2.42
CA LEU A 49 10.32 1.94 -1.84
C LEU A 49 10.31 0.43 -1.56
N THR A 50 10.76 -0.38 -2.52
CA THR A 50 10.87 -1.84 -2.39
C THR A 50 11.81 -2.22 -1.25
N SER A 51 12.95 -1.54 -1.12
CA SER A 51 13.88 -1.75 -0.01
C SER A 51 13.25 -1.39 1.33
N ALA A 52 12.54 -0.27 1.41
CA ALA A 52 11.85 0.14 2.64
C ALA A 52 10.76 -0.86 3.06
N ILE A 53 9.96 -1.37 2.10
CA ILE A 53 8.96 -2.42 2.35
C ILE A 53 9.62 -3.69 2.87
N ASN A 54 10.67 -4.17 2.21
CA ASN A 54 11.39 -5.37 2.63
C ASN A 54 12.00 -5.22 4.03
N ASN A 55 12.53 -4.04 4.35
CA ASN A 55 13.08 -3.77 5.68
C ASN A 55 11.99 -3.77 6.76
N ALA A 56 10.84 -3.14 6.50
CA ALA A 56 9.70 -3.13 7.41
C ALA A 56 9.09 -4.55 7.58
N GLU A 57 9.04 -5.36 6.52
CA GLU A 57 8.62 -6.77 6.60
C GLU A 57 9.56 -7.59 7.49
N ARG A 58 10.88 -7.41 7.31
CA ARG A 58 11.90 -8.11 8.13
C ARG A 58 11.91 -7.65 9.59
N ALA A 59 11.65 -6.37 9.84
CA ALA A 59 11.49 -5.83 11.20
C ALA A 59 10.19 -6.29 11.86
N GLY A 60 9.24 -6.82 11.06
CA GLY A 60 7.92 -7.19 11.53
C GLY A 60 7.01 -5.99 11.76
N ASP A 61 7.31 -4.82 11.20
CA ASP A 61 6.52 -3.58 11.40
C ASP A 61 5.25 -3.55 10.55
N LEU A 62 5.19 -4.36 9.49
CA LEU A 62 4.04 -4.43 8.59
C LEU A 62 2.95 -5.36 9.13
N HIS A 63 1.82 -4.77 9.55
CA HIS A 63 0.68 -5.49 10.10
C HIS A 63 -0.64 -5.10 9.41
N VAL A 64 -1.58 -6.05 9.35
CA VAL A 64 -3.00 -5.81 9.04
C VAL A 64 -3.81 -6.31 10.23
N ASP A 65 -4.61 -5.44 10.85
CA ASP A 65 -5.38 -5.73 12.07
C ASP A 65 -4.54 -6.36 13.20
N GLY A 66 -3.29 -5.92 13.34
CA GLY A 66 -2.34 -6.43 14.35
C GLY A 66 -1.67 -7.76 13.97
N VAL A 67 -1.99 -8.34 12.81
CA VAL A 67 -1.36 -9.57 12.30
C VAL A 67 -0.24 -9.21 11.33
N PRO A 68 1.00 -9.72 11.52
CA PRO A 68 2.09 -9.45 10.59
C PRO A 68 1.78 -9.96 9.17
N ILE A 69 2.11 -9.17 8.14
CA ILE A 69 1.84 -9.53 6.73
C ILE A 69 2.47 -10.88 6.35
N ALA A 70 3.67 -11.19 6.87
CA ALA A 70 4.33 -12.47 6.62
C ALA A 70 3.47 -13.67 7.08
N VAL A 71 2.77 -13.54 8.21
CA VAL A 71 1.86 -14.58 8.73
C VAL A 71 0.65 -14.72 7.81
N LEU A 72 0.06 -13.61 7.38
CA LEU A 72 -1.08 -13.62 6.45
C LEU A 72 -0.71 -14.29 5.11
N ARG A 73 0.47 -13.98 4.56
CA ARG A 73 0.97 -14.63 3.33
C ARG A 73 1.10 -16.13 3.48
N CYS A 74 1.61 -16.61 4.62
CA CYS A 74 1.68 -18.04 4.94
C CYS A 74 0.30 -18.69 5.02
N LEU A 75 -0.67 -18.03 5.66
CA LEU A 75 -2.03 -18.55 5.79
C LEU A 75 -2.73 -18.65 4.42
N ILE A 76 -2.56 -17.63 3.56
CA ILE A 76 -3.12 -17.63 2.19
C ILE A 76 -2.48 -18.74 1.35
N ALA A 77 -1.15 -18.88 1.39
CA ALA A 77 -0.45 -19.93 0.65
C ALA A 77 -0.89 -21.33 1.10
N ALA A 78 -1.06 -21.53 2.41
CA ALA A 78 -1.56 -22.80 2.95
C ALA A 78 -3.01 -23.10 2.48
N ALA A 79 -3.89 -22.09 2.46
CA ALA A 79 -5.25 -22.22 1.96
C ALA A 79 -5.30 -22.57 0.46
N ALA A 80 -4.48 -21.90 -0.36
CA ALA A 80 -4.41 -22.18 -1.80
C ALA A 80 -3.91 -23.61 -2.10
N THR A 81 -2.97 -24.13 -1.30
CA THR A 81 -2.48 -25.52 -1.46
C THR A 81 -3.47 -26.59 -1.02
N THR A 82 -4.46 -26.26 -0.18
CA THR A 82 -5.48 -27.21 0.27
C THR A 82 -6.61 -27.40 -0.74
N GLU A 83 -6.90 -26.39 -1.57
CA GLU A 83 -7.87 -26.51 -2.67
C GLU A 83 -7.36 -27.40 -3.81
N VAL A 84 -6.07 -27.34 -4.15
CA VAL A 84 -5.47 -28.16 -5.23
C VAL A 84 -5.42 -29.65 -4.89
N ARG A 85 -5.41 -30.01 -3.60
CA ARG A 85 -5.30 -31.42 -3.16
C ARG A 85 -6.65 -32.13 -3.02
N ASN A 86 -7.76 -31.39 -3.06
CA ASN A 86 -9.12 -31.91 -2.95
C ASN A 86 -9.90 -31.87 -4.30
N GLY A 87 -9.22 -31.56 -5.40
CA GLY A 87 -9.77 -31.57 -6.77
C GLY A 87 -9.38 -32.81 -7.56
#